data_AF-A0A838F177-F1
#
_entry.id   AF-A0A838F177-F1
#
_cell.length_a   1.000
_cell.length_b   1.000
_cell.length_c   1.000
_cell.angle_alpha   90.00
_cell.angle_beta   90.00
_cell.angle_gamma   90.00
#
_symmetry.space_group_name_H-M   'P 1'
#
loop_
_entity.id
_entity.type
_entity.pdbx_description
1 polymer ?
#
loop_
_entity_poly.entity_id
_entity_poly.type
_entity_poly.pdbx_seq_one_letter_code
_entity_poly.pdbx_strand_id
1 'polypeptide(L)'
;MDFRLDEKKLYFQHVLTVWEGFCQLHKELYDLTCDEYLTLLSSDVDKLEGMLPLKEEIIARISALETERTSLIEKLNNTKLFAKTITKSGDLLEVFADIDQQAALPALKNLNSLLIDIIHKIQDQNKKNQMFLNRAMLSLREVKQGFTGKKTFSTYGADGMTRAMGR
;
A
#
# COMPACT_ATOMS: atom_id res chain seq x y z
N MET A 1 -41.30 10.55 4.54
CA MET A 1 -39.99 9.94 4.27
C MET A 1 -39.48 10.53 2.98
N ASP A 2 -38.29 11.12 2.98
CA ASP A 2 -37.66 11.63 1.77
C ASP A 2 -36.87 10.49 1.14
N PHE A 3 -37.46 9.83 0.15
CA PHE A 3 -36.90 8.66 -0.53
C PHE A 3 -35.46 8.90 -1.02
N ARG A 4 -35.14 10.13 -1.43
CA ARG A 4 -33.80 10.51 -1.89
C ARG A 4 -32.78 10.57 -0.76
N LEU A 5 -33.21 10.96 0.45
CA LEU A 5 -32.33 10.98 1.62
C LEU A 5 -31.99 9.56 2.08
N ASP A 6 -32.96 8.65 2.04
CA ASP A 6 -32.75 7.25 2.41
C ASP A 6 -31.82 6.54 1.41
N GLU A 7 -31.98 6.79 0.11
CA GLU A 7 -31.09 6.28 -0.95
C GLU A 7 -29.66 6.80 -0.79
N LYS A 8 -29.51 8.10 -0.51
CA LYS A 8 -28.22 8.73 -0.20
C LYS A 8 -27.53 8.07 1.00
N LYS A 9 -28.27 7.77 2.07
CA LYS A 9 -27.74 7.08 3.27
C LYS A 9 -27.28 5.66 2.96
N LEU A 10 -28.01 4.93 2.12
CA LEU A 10 -27.63 3.57 1.70
C LEU A 10 -26.30 3.58 0.94
N TYR A 11 -26.14 4.49 -0.02
CA TYR A 11 -24.87 4.65 -0.73
C TYR A 11 -23.72 5.05 0.20
N PHE A 12 -23.99 5.94 1.16
CA PHE A 12 -23.00 6.33 2.15
C PHE A 12 -22.53 5.15 3.01
N GLN A 13 -23.46 4.29 3.46
CA GLN A 13 -23.10 3.06 4.17
C GLN A 13 -22.24 2.13 3.32
N HIS A 14 -22.58 1.95 2.05
CA HIS A 14 -21.77 1.13 1.14
C HIS A 14 -20.35 1.69 0.98
N VAL A 15 -20.21 3.01 0.83
CA VAL A 15 -18.90 3.66 0.78
C VAL A 15 -18.11 3.46 2.07
N LEU A 16 -18.75 3.55 3.24
CA LEU A 16 -18.08 3.25 4.51
C LEU A 16 -17.55 1.82 4.54
N THR A 17 -18.37 0.83 4.18
CA THR A 17 -17.97 -0.58 4.15
C THR A 17 -16.76 -0.82 3.24
N VAL A 18 -16.74 -0.18 2.06
CA VAL A 18 -15.60 -0.26 1.15
C VAL A 18 -14.33 0.34 1.79
N TRP A 19 -14.43 1.49 2.47
CA TRP A 19 -13.29 2.12 3.15
C TRP A 19 -12.78 1.33 4.35
N GLU A 20 -13.68 0.73 5.13
CA GLU A 20 -13.33 -0.19 6.22
C GLU A 20 -12.58 -1.41 5.68
N GLY A 21 -13.07 -1.99 4.57
CA GLY A 21 -12.40 -3.08 3.87
C GLY A 21 -10.99 -2.70 3.42
N PHE A 22 -10.79 -1.49 2.89
CA PHE A 22 -9.47 -1.00 2.53
C PHE A 22 -8.54 -0.90 3.74
N CYS A 23 -9.02 -0.30 4.83
CA CYS A 23 -8.23 -0.16 6.06
C CYS A 23 -7.81 -1.53 6.60
N GLN A 24 -8.73 -2.50 6.61
CA GLN A 24 -8.48 -3.85 7.09
C GLN A 24 -7.43 -4.58 6.24
N LEU A 25 -7.62 -4.61 4.91
CA LEU A 25 -6.69 -5.28 4.00
C LEU A 25 -5.30 -4.64 3.99
N HIS A 26 -5.22 -3.30 4.04
CA HIS A 26 -3.93 -2.62 4.11
C HIS A 26 -3.25 -2.85 5.47
N LYS A 27 -4.01 -2.96 6.56
CA LYS A 27 -3.43 -3.34 7.85
C LYS A 27 -2.86 -4.77 7.81
N GLU A 28 -3.60 -5.73 7.26
CA GLU A 28 -3.11 -7.10 7.04
C GLU A 28 -1.82 -7.11 6.21
N LEU A 29 -1.77 -6.32 5.12
CA LEU A 29 -0.58 -6.19 4.30
C LEU A 29 0.60 -5.55 5.06
N TYR A 30 0.32 -4.55 5.90
CA TYR A 30 1.33 -3.90 6.73
C TYR A 30 1.93 -4.86 7.75
N ASP A 31 1.09 -5.61 8.47
CA ASP A 31 1.53 -6.58 9.46
C ASP A 31 2.40 -7.65 8.79
N LEU A 32 1.97 -8.18 7.63
CA LEU A 32 2.74 -9.16 6.85
C LEU A 32 4.07 -8.59 6.32
N THR A 33 4.10 -7.29 6.01
CA THR A 33 5.33 -6.60 5.58
C THR A 33 6.30 -6.38 6.75
N CYS A 34 5.79 -6.18 7.96
CA CYS A 34 6.60 -6.17 9.18
C CYS A 34 7.16 -7.56 9.50
N ASP A 35 6.34 -8.60 9.37
CA ASP A 35 6.79 -9.98 9.59
C ASP A 35 7.85 -10.41 8.57
N GLU A 36 7.75 -9.94 7.32
CA GLU A 36 8.75 -10.18 6.29
C GLU A 36 10.09 -9.57 6.71
N TYR A 37 10.08 -8.36 7.29
CA TYR A 37 11.29 -7.74 7.82
C TYR A 37 11.94 -8.57 8.92
N LEU A 38 11.14 -9.06 9.87
CA LEU A 38 11.65 -9.91 10.95
C LEU A 38 12.21 -11.22 10.41
N THR A 39 11.56 -11.80 9.40
CA THR A 39 11.99 -13.04 8.77
C THR A 39 13.28 -12.86 7.97
N LEU A 40 13.42 -11.71 7.28
CA LEU A 40 14.67 -11.29 6.63
C LEU A 40 15.81 -11.16 7.64
N LEU A 41 15.56 -10.57 8.81
CA LEU A 41 16.56 -10.45 9.88
C LEU A 41 17.02 -11.82 10.40
N SER A 42 16.10 -12.78 10.54
CA SER A 42 16.45 -14.16 10.91
C SER A 42 17.07 -14.97 9.77
N SER A 43 17.13 -14.42 8.56
CA SER A 43 17.65 -15.10 7.35
C SER A 43 16.92 -16.42 7.04
N ASP A 44 15.63 -16.49 7.36
CA ASP A 44 14.79 -17.67 7.15
C ASP A 44 14.15 -17.60 5.75
N VAL A 45 14.85 -18.14 4.76
CA VAL A 45 14.46 -18.05 3.34
C VAL A 45 13.20 -18.87 3.05
N ASP A 46 13.08 -20.06 3.65
CA ASP A 46 11.92 -20.95 3.44
C ASP A 46 10.63 -20.27 3.91
N LYS A 47 10.68 -19.60 5.07
CA LYS A 47 9.54 -18.83 5.56
C LYS A 47 9.23 -17.61 4.68
N LEU A 48 10.25 -16.93 4.14
CA LEU A 48 10.03 -15.82 3.19
C LEU A 48 9.31 -16.27 1.92
N GLU A 49 9.70 -17.41 1.36
CA GLU A 49 9.01 -17.98 0.20
C GLU A 49 7.54 -18.29 0.49
N GLY A 50 7.23 -18.79 1.69
CA GLY A 50 5.86 -19.02 2.14
C GLY A 50 5.03 -17.74 2.36
N MET A 51 5.66 -16.59 2.62
CA MET A 51 4.97 -15.32 2.86
C MET A 51 4.59 -14.56 1.58
N LEU A 52 5.32 -14.79 0.48
CA LEU A 52 5.03 -14.19 -0.83
C LEU A 52 3.60 -14.45 -1.33
N PRO A 53 3.08 -15.69 -1.40
CA PRO A 53 1.73 -15.94 -1.89
C PRO A 53 0.66 -15.30 -0.99
N LEU A 54 0.89 -15.20 0.32
CA LEU A 54 -0.03 -14.52 1.24
C LEU A 54 -0.11 -13.01 0.95
N LYS A 55 1.03 -12.37 0.62
CA LYS A 55 1.04 -10.96 0.19
C LYS A 55 0.29 -10.79 -1.13
N GLU A 56 0.54 -11.66 -2.10
CA GLU A 56 -0.13 -11.63 -3.40
C GLU A 56 -1.65 -11.78 -3.27
N GLU A 57 -2.11 -12.66 -2.39
CA GLU A 57 -3.54 -12.83 -2.10
C GLU A 57 -4.16 -11.53 -1.53
N ILE A 58 -3.50 -10.89 -0.56
CA ILE A 58 -4.00 -9.62 0.01
C ILE A 58 -4.04 -8.52 -1.06
N ILE A 59 -3.01 -8.42 -1.91
CA ILE A 59 -2.96 -7.44 -3.02
C ILE A 59 -4.08 -7.71 -4.03
N ALA A 60 -4.39 -8.98 -4.32
CA ALA A 60 -5.49 -9.35 -5.19
C ALA A 60 -6.85 -8.95 -4.58
N ARG A 61 -7.05 -9.17 -3.26
CA ARG A 61 -8.23 -8.73 -2.52
C ARG A 61 -8.39 -7.21 -2.53
N ILE A 62 -7.29 -6.45 -2.36
CA ILE A 62 -7.29 -4.98 -2.47
C ILE A 62 -7.72 -4.55 -3.89
N SER A 63 -7.22 -5.23 -4.91
CA SER A 63 -7.55 -4.93 -6.31
C SER A 63 -9.02 -5.21 -6.65
N ALA A 64 -9.60 -6.27 -6.07
CA ALA A 64 -11.03 -6.55 -6.18
C ALA A 64 -11.87 -5.44 -5.52
N LEU A 65 -11.47 -4.99 -4.32
CA LEU A 65 -12.14 -3.91 -3.60
C LEU A 65 -12.03 -2.56 -4.34
N GLU A 66 -10.93 -2.31 -5.03
CA GLU A 66 -10.75 -1.16 -5.92
C GLU A 66 -11.69 -1.18 -7.13
N THR A 67 -11.93 -2.37 -7.68
CA THR A 67 -12.93 -2.56 -8.73
C THR A 67 -14.34 -2.27 -8.21
N GLU A 68 -14.66 -2.73 -6.99
CA GLU A 68 -15.93 -2.42 -6.34
C GLU A 68 -16.10 -0.90 -6.11
N ARG A 69 -15.08 -0.24 -5.58
CA ARG A 69 -15.06 1.23 -5.40
C ARG A 69 -15.34 1.95 -6.72
N THR A 70 -14.68 1.53 -7.80
CA THR A 70 -14.85 2.14 -9.13
C THR A 70 -16.28 1.97 -9.62
N SER A 71 -16.84 0.76 -9.53
CA SER A 71 -18.24 0.50 -9.90
C SER A 71 -19.24 1.30 -9.05
N LEU A 72 -18.97 1.46 -7.75
CA LEU A 72 -19.79 2.25 -6.85
C LEU A 72 -19.80 3.73 -7.23
N ILE A 73 -18.63 4.29 -7.55
CA ILE A 73 -18.49 5.68 -8.03
C ILE A 73 -19.24 5.88 -9.35
N GLU A 74 -19.12 4.94 -10.29
CA GLU A 74 -19.86 5.00 -11.56
C GLU A 74 -21.38 4.99 -11.34
N LYS A 75 -21.88 4.09 -10.48
CA LYS A 75 -23.30 4.04 -10.10
C LYS A 75 -23.76 5.36 -9.48
N LEU A 76 -22.98 5.90 -8.54
CA LEU A 76 -23.25 7.19 -7.88
C LEU A 76 -23.32 8.36 -8.87
N ASN A 77 -22.42 8.40 -9.84
CA ASN A 77 -22.44 9.43 -10.88
C ASN A 77 -23.65 9.29 -11.80
N ASN A 78 -24.11 8.06 -12.07
CA ASN A 78 -25.26 7.79 -12.95
C ASN A 78 -26.61 8.09 -12.28
N THR A 79 -26.72 7.97 -10.96
CA THR A 79 -28.00 8.21 -10.25
C THR A 79 -28.41 9.68 -10.22
N LYS A 80 -27.49 10.62 -10.48
CA LYS A 80 -27.70 12.08 -10.38
C LYS A 80 -28.25 12.51 -9.00
N LEU A 81 -27.98 11.72 -7.96
CA LEU A 81 -28.36 12.04 -6.57
C LEU A 81 -27.54 13.20 -6.00
N PHE A 82 -26.36 13.43 -6.56
CA PHE A 82 -25.41 14.47 -6.16
C PHE A 82 -25.19 15.44 -7.32
N ALA A 83 -25.03 16.72 -6.99
CA ALA A 83 -24.81 17.77 -7.99
C ALA A 83 -23.38 17.73 -8.56
N LYS A 84 -22.42 17.20 -7.80
CA LYS A 84 -21.01 17.08 -8.17
C LYS A 84 -20.72 15.68 -8.68
N THR A 85 -20.05 15.58 -9.82
CA THR A 85 -19.49 14.33 -10.32
C THR A 85 -18.26 13.94 -9.51
N ILE A 86 -18.22 12.68 -9.06
CA ILE A 86 -17.11 12.11 -8.29
C ILE A 86 -16.04 11.65 -9.28
N THR A 87 -14.84 12.22 -9.18
CA THR A 87 -13.68 11.88 -10.03
C THR A 87 -12.52 11.29 -9.23
N LYS A 88 -12.37 11.71 -7.97
CA LYS A 88 -11.35 11.26 -7.03
C LYS A 88 -11.98 10.90 -5.70
N SER A 89 -11.28 10.10 -4.90
CA SER A 89 -11.71 9.69 -3.56
C SER A 89 -12.07 10.87 -2.64
N GLY A 90 -11.38 12.00 -2.78
CA GLY A 90 -11.70 13.22 -2.02
C GLY A 90 -13.07 13.83 -2.37
N ASP A 91 -13.57 13.62 -3.59
CA ASP A 91 -14.90 14.12 -3.97
C ASP A 91 -16.02 13.38 -3.23
N LEU A 92 -15.80 12.11 -2.83
CA LEU A 92 -16.76 11.35 -2.02
C LEU A 92 -17.01 12.02 -0.67
N LEU A 93 -15.95 12.59 -0.06
CA LEU A 93 -16.07 13.32 1.20
C LEU A 93 -16.93 14.58 1.05
N GLU A 94 -16.90 15.20 -0.12
CA GLU A 94 -17.65 16.43 -0.40
C GLU A 94 -19.12 16.14 -0.73
N VAL A 95 -19.39 15.15 -1.58
CA VAL A 95 -20.78 14.82 -1.99
C VAL A 95 -21.63 14.29 -0.85
N PHE A 96 -21.02 13.63 0.14
CA PHE A 96 -21.71 13.14 1.32
C PHE A 96 -21.80 14.17 2.45
N ALA A 97 -21.28 15.40 2.26
CA ALA A 97 -21.38 16.45 3.25
C ALA A 97 -22.81 16.92 3.56
N ASP A 98 -23.71 16.69 2.61
CA ASP A 98 -25.10 17.11 2.69
C ASP A 98 -26.01 16.08 3.39
N ILE A 99 -25.53 14.87 3.69
CA ILE A 99 -26.38 13.77 4.21
C ILE A 99 -26.54 13.84 5.73
N ASP A 100 -25.46 14.13 6.47
CA ASP A 100 -25.53 14.28 7.92
C ASP A 100 -24.21 14.86 8.47
N GLN A 101 -24.22 16.09 8.96
CA GLN A 101 -23.03 16.76 9.50
C GLN A 101 -22.56 16.15 10.85
N GLN A 102 -23.40 15.37 11.53
CA GLN A 102 -23.15 14.99 12.93
C GLN A 102 -22.34 13.69 13.11
N ALA A 103 -22.33 12.74 12.16
CA ALA A 103 -21.62 11.46 12.33
C ALA A 103 -21.04 10.83 11.06
N ALA A 104 -21.66 11.04 9.90
CA ALA A 104 -21.27 10.43 8.63
C ALA A 104 -19.92 10.97 8.11
N LEU A 105 -19.76 12.29 8.05
CA LEU A 105 -18.54 12.91 7.53
C LEU A 105 -17.28 12.58 8.33
N PRO A 106 -17.31 12.66 9.69
CA PRO A 106 -16.15 12.32 10.49
C PRO A 106 -15.69 10.88 10.27
N ALA A 107 -16.61 9.92 10.17
CA ALA A 107 -16.26 8.50 9.98
C ALA A 107 -15.48 8.27 8.67
N LEU A 108 -16.01 8.74 7.53
CA LEU A 108 -15.35 8.54 6.24
C LEU A 108 -14.02 9.31 6.15
N LYS A 109 -13.94 10.52 6.73
CA LYS A 109 -12.68 11.27 6.84
C LYS A 109 -11.64 10.51 7.66
N ASN A 110 -12.03 9.99 8.83
CA ASN A 110 -11.16 9.24 9.72
C ASN A 110 -10.64 7.97 9.04
N LEU A 111 -11.51 7.22 8.36
CA LEU A 111 -11.11 6.03 7.59
C LEU A 111 -10.15 6.39 6.46
N ASN A 112 -10.42 7.48 5.74
CA ASN A 112 -9.52 7.92 4.67
C ASN A 112 -8.14 8.34 5.19
N SER A 113 -8.10 9.08 6.31
CA SER A 113 -6.84 9.44 6.98
C SER A 113 -6.09 8.19 7.47
N LEU A 114 -6.79 7.25 8.12
CA LEU A 114 -6.22 5.99 8.58
C LEU A 114 -5.64 5.19 7.41
N LEU A 115 -6.36 5.07 6.31
CA LEU A 115 -5.91 4.37 5.11
C LEU A 115 -4.61 4.98 4.55
N ILE A 116 -4.56 6.30 4.42
CA ILE A 116 -3.36 7.03 3.96
C ILE A 116 -2.19 6.75 4.90
N ASP A 117 -2.41 6.81 6.22
CA ASP A 117 -1.37 6.55 7.21
C ASP A 117 -0.84 5.11 7.13
N ILE A 118 -1.72 4.13 6.96
CA ILE A 118 -1.32 2.71 6.79
C ILE A 118 -0.50 2.55 5.50
N ILE A 119 -0.94 3.14 4.38
CA ILE A 119 -0.22 3.07 3.10
C ILE A 119 1.19 3.65 3.24
N HIS A 120 1.36 4.80 3.89
CA HIS A 120 2.68 5.38 4.13
C HIS A 120 3.55 4.44 4.98
N LYS A 121 2.99 3.84 6.04
CA LYS A 121 3.72 2.87 6.88
C LYS A 121 4.17 1.63 6.09
N ILE A 122 3.33 1.12 5.18
CA ILE A 122 3.71 0.02 4.27
C ILE A 122 4.88 0.44 3.37
N GLN A 123 4.80 1.62 2.76
CA GLN A 123 5.85 2.13 1.88
C GLN A 123 7.19 2.28 2.61
N ASP A 124 7.17 2.85 3.82
CA ASP A 124 8.36 3.00 4.65
C ASP A 124 8.94 1.65 5.08
N GLN A 125 8.09 0.69 5.45
CA GLN A 125 8.54 -0.65 5.84
C GLN A 125 9.12 -1.41 4.65
N ASN A 126 8.47 -1.39 3.49
CA ASN A 126 9.00 -1.98 2.26
C ASN A 126 10.37 -1.38 1.88
N LYS A 127 10.56 -0.07 2.06
CA LYS A 127 11.85 0.57 1.84
C LYS A 127 12.92 0.03 2.80
N LYS A 128 12.59 -0.21 4.07
CA LYS A 128 13.52 -0.87 5.02
C LYS A 128 13.87 -2.30 4.59
N ASN A 129 12.88 -3.07 4.14
CA ASN A 129 13.06 -4.45 3.68
C ASN A 129 14.00 -4.48 2.45
N GLN A 130 13.78 -3.57 1.49
CA GLN A 130 14.65 -3.41 0.32
C GLN A 130 16.09 -3.01 0.68
N MET A 131 16.26 -2.05 1.61
CA MET A 131 17.60 -1.65 2.07
C MET A 131 18.33 -2.82 2.73
N PHE A 132 17.63 -3.64 3.53
CA PHE A 132 18.20 -4.81 4.17
C PHE A 132 18.66 -5.85 3.14
N LEU A 133 17.80 -6.20 2.19
CA LEU A 133 18.12 -7.11 1.08
C LEU A 133 19.33 -6.62 0.27
N ASN A 134 19.37 -5.33 -0.07
CA ASN A 134 20.49 -4.75 -0.80
C ASN A 134 21.81 -4.87 -0.02
N ARG A 135 21.80 -4.64 1.29
CA ARG A 135 22.98 -4.81 2.15
C ARG A 135 23.42 -6.28 2.20
N ALA A 136 22.49 -7.22 2.40
CA ALA A 136 22.80 -8.65 2.40
C ALA A 136 23.43 -9.10 1.07
N MET A 137 22.91 -8.62 -0.05
CA MET A 137 23.44 -8.91 -1.39
C MET A 137 24.85 -8.36 -1.59
N LEU A 138 25.15 -7.16 -1.07
CA LEU A 138 26.51 -6.60 -1.09
C LEU A 138 27.48 -7.47 -0.27
N SER A 139 27.11 -7.84 0.96
CA SER A 139 27.92 -8.71 1.80
C SER A 139 28.18 -10.08 1.16
N LEU A 140 27.18 -10.69 0.51
CA LEU A 140 27.35 -11.94 -0.23
C LEU A 140 28.32 -11.79 -1.42
N ARG A 141 28.28 -10.67 -2.14
CA ARG A 141 29.22 -10.39 -3.23
C ARG A 141 30.66 -10.25 -2.70
N GLU A 142 30.85 -9.55 -1.59
CA GLU A 142 32.16 -9.40 -0.94
C GLU A 142 32.72 -10.74 -0.49
N VAL A 143 31.91 -11.57 0.17
CA VAL A 143 32.28 -12.94 0.57
C VAL A 143 32.69 -13.77 -0.66
N LYS A 144 31.87 -13.77 -1.71
CA LYS A 144 32.17 -14.49 -2.96
C LYS A 144 33.47 -14.01 -3.61
N GLN A 145 33.74 -12.71 -3.63
CA GLN A 145 34.99 -12.14 -4.14
C GLN A 145 36.20 -12.57 -3.29
N GLY A 146 36.04 -12.63 -1.96
CA GLY A 146 37.04 -13.16 -1.05
C GLY A 146 37.40 -14.63 -1.32
N PHE A 147 36.39 -15.47 -1.56
CA PHE A 147 36.58 -16.89 -1.88
C PHE A 147 37.14 -17.16 -3.28
N THR A 148 36.79 -16.32 -4.27
CA THR A 148 37.24 -16.50 -5.66
C THR A 148 38.63 -15.91 -5.94
N GLY A 149 39.26 -15.27 -4.95
CA GLY A 149 40.63 -14.73 -5.03
C GLY A 149 40.82 -13.54 -5.99
N LYS A 150 39.82 -13.18 -6.80
CA LYS A 150 39.84 -12.01 -7.69
C LYS A 150 39.41 -10.77 -6.90
N LYS A 151 40.35 -10.15 -6.17
CA LYS A 151 40.16 -8.80 -5.62
C LYS A 151 40.16 -7.78 -6.78
N THR A 152 38.99 -7.49 -7.35
CA THR A 152 38.82 -6.29 -8.18
C THR A 152 38.68 -5.09 -7.25
N PHE A 153 39.80 -4.45 -6.90
CA PHE A 153 39.78 -3.18 -6.20
C PHE A 153 39.20 -2.12 -7.15
N SER A 154 38.00 -1.62 -6.83
CA SER A 154 37.47 -0.41 -7.45
C SER A 154 37.84 0.77 -6.56
N THR A 155 38.91 1.48 -6.91
CA THR A 155 39.19 2.78 -6.30
C THR A 155 38.40 3.85 -7.02
N TYR A 156 37.68 4.70 -6.27
CA TYR A 156 37.05 5.90 -6.81
C TYR A 156 38.13 6.83 -7.35
N GLY A 157 38.07 7.17 -8.64
CA GLY A 157 38.84 8.28 -9.20
C GLY A 157 38.34 9.61 -8.64
N ALA A 158 39.18 10.65 -8.66
CA ALA A 158 38.82 12.00 -8.22
C ALA A 158 37.64 12.63 -9.01
N ASP A 159 37.19 11.98 -10.09
CA ASP A 159 36.04 12.29 -10.93
C ASP A 159 34.75 11.51 -10.55
N GLY A 160 34.80 10.66 -9.52
CA GLY A 160 33.67 9.84 -9.08
C GLY A 160 33.38 8.62 -9.97
N MET A 161 34.18 8.38 -11.02
CA MET A 161 33.99 7.24 -11.92
C MET A 161 34.69 6.00 -11.39
N THR A 162 33.97 4.88 -11.39
CA THR A 162 34.47 3.55 -10.99
C THR A 162 35.33 2.99 -12.12
N ARG A 163 36.65 2.87 -11.92
CA ARG A 163 37.55 2.20 -12.89
C ARG A 163 38.02 0.87 -12.32
N ALA A 164 37.70 -0.22 -13.01
CA ALA A 164 38.22 -1.54 -12.69
C ALA A 164 39.65 -1.68 -13.22
N MET A 165 40.63 -1.87 -12.33
CA MET A 165 41.98 -2.28 -12.72
C MET A 165 42.00 -3.81 -12.88
N GLY A 166 42.03 -4.28 -14.13
CA GLY A 166 42.42 -5.65 -14.46
C GLY A 166 43.94 -5.75 -14.48
N ARG A 167 44.50 -6.78 -13.84
CA ARG A 167 45.88 -7.22 -14.10
C ARG A 167 45.94 -7.96 -15.42
#